data_AF-A0A820CK25-F1
#
_entry.id   AF-A0A820CK25-F1
#
_cell.length_a   1.000
_cell.length_b   1.000
_cell.length_c   1.000
_cell.angle_alpha   90.00
_cell.angle_beta   90.00
_cell.angle_gamma   90.00
#
_symmetry.space_group_name_H-M   'P 1'
#
loop_
_entity.id
_entity.type
_entity.pdbx_description
1 polymer ?
#
loop_
_entity_poly.entity_id
_entity_poly.type
_entity_poly.pdbx_seq_one_letter_code
_entity_poly.pdbx_strand_id
1 'polypeptide(L)' 'CWALRDLRMPFGGVKDSGIGREGYPYSEEVFTEYKAVCMNLA' A
#
# COMPACT_ATOMS: atom_id res chain seq x y z
N CYS A 1 -25.05 3.34 -4.24
CA CYS A 1 -24.69 2.12 -3.48
C CYS A 1 -23.69 2.49 -2.40
N TRP A 2 -23.59 1.72 -1.32
CA TRP A 2 -22.62 1.93 -0.23
C TRP A 2 -21.81 0.65 -0.01
N ALA A 3 -20.56 0.80 0.42
CA ALA A 3 -19.60 -0.29 0.64
C ALA A 3 -19.28 -1.16 -0.60
N LEU A 4 -19.26 -0.60 -1.80
CA LEU A 4 -18.58 -1.27 -2.92
C LEU A 4 -17.07 -1.26 -2.68
N ARG A 5 -16.45 -2.42 -2.88
CA ARG A 5 -15.04 -2.67 -2.54
C ARG A 5 -14.28 -3.10 -3.79
N ASP A 6 -13.50 -2.18 -4.33
CA ASP A 6 -12.48 -2.49 -5.33
C ASP A 6 -11.16 -2.75 -4.59
N LEU A 7 -10.57 -3.93 -4.79
CA LEU A 7 -9.34 -4.36 -4.12
C LEU A 7 -8.09 -3.59 -4.57
N ARG A 8 -8.21 -2.77 -5.62
CA ARG A 8 -7.13 -1.89 -6.13
C ARG A 8 -7.18 -0.49 -5.52
N MET A 9 -8.21 -0.18 -4.74
CA MET A 9 -8.35 1.12 -4.11
C MET A 9 -7.70 1.10 -2.72
N PRO A 10 -7.10 2.22 -2.28
CA PRO A 10 -6.56 2.31 -0.94
C PRO A 10 -7.67 2.14 0.09
N PHE A 11 -7.48 1.21 1.02
CA PHE A 11 -8.37 0.99 2.14
C PHE A 11 -7.66 1.18 3.48
N GLY A 12 -8.27 1.92 4.39
CA GLY A 12 -7.77 2.09 5.75
C GLY A 12 -8.47 3.21 6.49
N GLY A 13 -8.25 3.26 7.79
CA GLY A 13 -8.83 4.28 8.67
C GLY A 13 -7.99 5.55 8.78
N VAL A 14 -8.44 6.48 9.60
CA VAL A 14 -7.68 7.68 9.98
C VAL A 14 -7.77 7.85 11.49
N LYS A 15 -6.77 8.48 12.12
CA LYS A 15 -6.69 8.68 13.58
C LYS A 15 -6.78 7.33 14.31
N ASP A 16 -7.65 7.24 15.32
CA ASP A 16 -7.86 6.03 16.12
C ASP A 16 -8.50 4.88 15.32
N SER A 17 -9.01 5.15 14.11
CA SER A 17 -9.55 4.11 13.21
C SER A 17 -8.47 3.39 12.40
N GLY A 18 -7.21 3.82 12.45
CA GLY A 18 -6.08 3.12 11.85
C GLY A 18 -5.06 4.03 11.16
N ILE A 19 -3.91 3.43 10.83
CA ILE A 19 -2.75 4.05 10.17
C ILE A 19 -2.36 3.16 8.98
N GLY A 20 -1.87 3.76 7.89
CA GLY A 20 -1.50 3.04 6.67
C GLY A 20 -2.68 2.72 5.77
N ARG A 21 -2.42 2.09 4.63
CA ARG A 21 -3.43 1.67 3.65
C ARG A 21 -3.12 0.27 3.14
N GLU A 22 -4.17 -0.44 2.77
CA GLU A 22 -4.14 -1.73 2.11
C GLU A 22 -4.87 -1.65 0.74
N GLY A 23 -4.85 -2.74 -0.01
CA GLY A 23 -5.27 -2.79 -1.41
C GLY A 23 -4.06 -2.61 -2.32
N TYR A 24 -4.11 -3.15 -3.54
CA TYR A 24 -3.00 -3.01 -4.48
C TYR A 24 -2.86 -1.54 -4.92
N PRO A 25 -1.67 -0.90 -4.88
CA PRO A 25 -0.35 -1.46 -4.55
C PRO A 25 0.08 -1.31 -3.07
N TYR A 26 -0.66 -0.59 -2.24
CA TYR A 26 -0.32 -0.30 -0.84
C TYR A 26 -0.05 -1.55 0.01
N SER A 27 -0.74 -2.66 -0.26
CA SER A 27 -0.44 -3.93 0.40
C SER A 27 0.96 -4.46 0.08
N GLU A 28 1.52 -4.17 -1.10
CA GLU A 28 2.90 -4.55 -1.45
C GLU A 28 3.91 -3.84 -0.54
N GLU A 29 3.70 -2.55 -0.26
CA GLU A 29 4.50 -1.76 0.69
C GLU A 29 4.42 -2.27 2.12
N VAL A 30 3.28 -2.82 2.53
CA VAL A 30 3.08 -3.34 3.90
C VAL A 30 3.71 -4.71 4.06
N PHE A 31 3.58 -5.58 3.06
CA PHE A 31 4.00 -6.99 3.16
C PHE A 31 5.40 -7.27 2.57
N THR A 32 6.04 -6.27 1.96
CA THR A 32 7.36 -6.41 1.33
C THR A 32 8.30 -5.31 1.82
N GLU A 33 9.57 -5.65 2.00
CA GLU A 33 10.63 -4.65 2.21
C GLU A 33 11.24 -4.24 0.87
N TYR A 34 11.08 -2.98 0.48
CA TYR A 34 11.68 -2.46 -0.75
C TYR A 34 13.19 -2.28 -0.60
N LYS A 35 13.95 -2.93 -1.49
CA LYS A 35 15.40 -2.77 -1.60
C LYS A 35 15.76 -2.04 -2.89
N ALA A 36 16.23 -0.80 -2.77
CA ALA A 36 16.82 -0.08 -3.89
C ALA A 36 18.25 -0.57 -4.17
N VAL A 37 18.55 -0.90 -5.43
CA VAL A 37 19.89 -1.29 -5.88
C VAL A 37 20.34 -0.31 -6.96
N CYS A 38 21.37 0.47 -6.66
CA CYS A 38 22.01 1.38 -7.62
C CYS A 38 23.28 0.73 -8.17
N MET A 39 23.37 0.58 -9.49
CA MET A 39 24.54 0.02 -10.17
C MET A 39 25.23 1.10 -11.00
N ASN A 40 26.56 1.17 -10.90
CA ASN A 40 27.38 1.98 -11.79
C ASN A 40 27.78 1.11 -13.00
N LEU A 41 27.43 1.55 -14.21
CA LEU A 41 27.65 0.82 -15.46
C LEU A 41 28.77 1.42 -16.33
N ALA A 42 29.50 2.41 -15.81
CA ALA A 42 30.60 3.07 -16.50
C ALA A 42 31.88 2.23 -16.50
#